data_AF-A0A8H5Z1N6-F1
#
_entry.id   AF-A0A8H5Z1N6-F1
#
_cell.length_a   1.000
_cell.length_b   1.000
_cell.length_c   1.000
_cell.angle_alpha   90.00
_cell.angle_beta   90.00
_cell.angle_gamma   90.00
#
_symmetry.space_group_name_H-M   'P 1'
#
loop_
_entity.id
_entity.type
_entity.pdbx_description
1 polymer ?
#
loop_
_entity_poly.entity_id
_entity_poly.type
_entity_poly.pdbx_seq_one_letter_code
_entity_poly.pdbx_strand_id
1 'polypeptide(L)'
;MALGKGLLLALGMGLRIALSQDLHRDIAGEPADYPEVRRYRNAWWTLYILDRKFSSLMGAPSSVQDSDISVPIPGDQTKPRRFGSLEMNIKLSRLKT
;
A
#
# COMPACT_ATOMS: atom_id res chain seq x y z
N MET A 1 18.44 9.92 -15.66
CA MET A 1 17.84 8.60 -15.95
C MET A 1 18.29 7.48 -15.00
N ALA A 2 19.53 7.46 -14.48
CA ALA A 2 20.01 6.42 -13.56
C ALA A 2 19.35 6.42 -12.17
N LEU A 3 19.04 7.61 -11.62
CA LEU A 3 18.45 7.77 -10.29
C LEU A 3 17.06 7.09 -10.17
N GLY A 4 16.24 7.14 -11.22
CA GLY A 4 14.90 6.54 -11.23
C GLY A 4 14.91 5.01 -11.25
N LYS A 5 15.93 4.40 -11.88
CA LYS A 5 16.05 2.94 -11.93
C LYS A 5 16.45 2.35 -10.56
N GLY A 6 17.37 3.00 -9.85
CA GLY A 6 17.75 2.57 -8.49
C GLY A 6 16.58 2.61 -7.51
N LEU A 7 15.71 3.63 -7.63
CA LEU A 7 14.51 3.76 -6.80
C LEU A 7 13.49 2.65 -7.07
N LEU A 8 13.26 2.28 -8.33
CA LEU A 8 12.38 1.16 -8.69
C LEU A 8 12.89 -0.18 -8.14
N LEU A 9 14.21 -0.41 -8.16
CA LEU A 9 14.80 -1.62 -7.59
C LEU A 9 14.56 -1.70 -6.08
N ALA A 10 14.80 -0.61 -5.35
CA ALA A 10 14.55 -0.55 -3.91
C ALA A 10 13.07 -0.75 -3.58
N LEU A 11 12.17 -0.12 -4.35
CA LEU A 11 10.73 -0.28 -4.18
C LEU A 11 10.28 -1.73 -4.46
N GLY A 12 10.78 -2.34 -5.52
CA GLY A 12 10.51 -3.74 -5.85
C GLY A 12 11.00 -4.71 -4.77
N MET A 13 12.18 -4.46 -4.19
CA MET A 13 12.68 -5.24 -3.04
C MET A 13 11.77 -5.09 -1.81
N GLY A 14 11.37 -3.85 -1.48
CA GLY A 14 10.45 -3.58 -0.37
C GLY A 14 9.10 -4.28 -0.55
N LEU A 15 8.53 -4.23 -1.75
CA LEU A 15 7.31 -4.96 -2.09
C LEU A 15 7.49 -6.47 -1.96
N ARG A 16 8.60 -7.03 -2.45
CA ARG A 16 8.85 -8.46 -2.36
C ARG A 16 8.94 -8.94 -0.90
N ILE A 17 9.59 -8.16 -0.04
CA ILE A 17 9.64 -8.44 1.41
C ILE A 17 8.23 -8.39 2.00
N ALA A 18 7.48 -7.32 1.75
CA ALA A 18 6.12 -7.16 2.26
C ALA A 18 5.18 -8.29 1.80
N LEU A 19 5.25 -8.69 0.53
CA LEU A 19 4.48 -9.81 0.00
C LEU A 19 4.90 -11.15 0.62
N SER A 20 6.20 -11.38 0.83
CA SER A 20 6.72 -12.61 1.47
C SER A 20 6.31 -12.77 2.93
N GLN A 21 5.95 -11.67 3.58
CA GLN A 21 5.47 -11.61 4.96
C GLN A 21 3.95 -11.47 5.04
N ASP A 22 3.23 -11.61 3.92
CA ASP A 22 1.78 -11.47 3.84
C ASP A 22 1.21 -10.12 4.31
N LEU A 23 1.99 -9.03 4.25
CA LEU A 23 1.53 -7.69 4.66
C LEU A 23 0.36 -7.15 3.81
N HIS A 24 0.10 -7.78 2.66
CA HIS A 24 -1.03 -7.48 1.77
C HIS A 24 -2.33 -8.18 2.18
N ARG A 25 -2.26 -9.08 3.16
CA ARG A 25 -3.38 -9.83 3.69
C ARG A 25 -3.78 -9.31 5.05
N ASP A 26 -5.09 -9.27 5.29
CA ASP A 26 -5.59 -8.94 6.61
C ASP A 26 -5.28 -10.05 7.61
N ILE A 27 -4.87 -9.65 8.81
CA ILE A 27 -4.61 -10.56 9.91
C ILE A 27 -5.96 -10.79 10.60
N ALA A 28 -6.66 -11.84 10.17
CA ALA A 28 -7.95 -12.20 10.74
C ALA A 28 -7.81 -12.49 12.25
N GLY A 29 -8.63 -11.81 13.07
CA GLY A 29 -8.68 -12.02 14.52
C GLY A 29 -7.84 -11.06 15.36
N GLU A 30 -6.98 -10.23 14.76
CA GLU A 30 -6.23 -9.22 15.50
C GLU A 30 -7.02 -7.91 15.65
N PRO A 31 -7.22 -7.40 16.88
CA PRO A 31 -7.70 -6.06 17.14
C PRO A 31 -6.94 -5.02 16.33
N ALA A 32 -7.66 -4.35 15.44
CA ALA A 32 -7.08 -3.33 14.57
C ALA A 32 -6.47 -2.13 15.31
N ASP A 33 -6.72 -2.00 16.61
CA ASP A 33 -6.12 -0.99 17.48
C ASP A 33 -4.71 -1.33 17.96
N TYR A 34 -4.26 -2.59 17.78
CA TYR A 34 -2.89 -2.95 18.11
C TYR A 34 -1.89 -2.06 17.33
N PRO A 35 -0.97 -1.37 18.03
CA PRO A 35 -0.02 -0.46 17.40
C PRO A 35 0.84 -1.15 16.33
N GLU A 36 1.10 -2.44 16.54
CA GLU A 36 1.85 -3.33 15.67
C GLU A 36 1.09 -3.50 14.33
N VAL A 37 -0.12 -4.06 14.36
CA VAL A 37 -1.03 -4.20 13.19
C VAL A 37 -1.16 -2.90 12.39
N ARG A 38 -1.35 -1.76 13.08
CA ARG A 38 -1.44 -0.46 12.40
C ARG A 38 -0.16 -0.08 11.66
N ARG A 39 1.02 -0.41 12.20
CA ARG A 39 2.32 -0.17 11.53
C ARG A 39 2.47 -1.02 10.28
N TYR A 40 2.15 -2.32 10.31
CA TYR A 40 2.24 -3.18 9.12
C TYR A 40 1.26 -2.74 8.03
N ARG A 41 0.01 -2.44 8.39
CA ARG A 41 -0.98 -1.91 7.43
C ARG A 41 -0.51 -0.60 6.80
N ASN A 42 0.05 0.32 7.59
CA ASN A 42 0.59 1.58 7.07
C ASN A 42 1.80 1.35 6.14
N ALA A 43 2.70 0.42 6.50
CA ALA A 43 3.86 0.07 5.67
C ALA A 43 3.41 -0.51 4.33
N TRP A 44 2.48 -1.46 4.35
CA TRP A 44 1.85 -2.02 3.15
C TRP A 44 1.26 -0.94 2.24
N TRP A 45 0.36 -0.11 2.78
CA TRP A 45 -0.31 0.91 1.99
C TRP A 45 0.65 1.97 1.42
N THR A 46 1.72 2.29 2.15
CA THR A 46 2.78 3.18 1.67
C THR A 46 3.50 2.58 0.46
N LEU A 47 3.92 1.31 0.53
CA LEU A 47 4.57 0.62 -0.59
C LEU A 47 3.64 0.52 -1.81
N TYR A 48 2.37 0.17 -1.59
CA TYR A 48 1.36 0.10 -2.65
C TYR A 48 1.15 1.45 -3.37
N ILE A 49 1.03 2.55 -2.62
CA ILE A 49 0.89 3.90 -3.21
C ILE A 49 2.13 4.27 -4.02
N LEU A 50 3.33 3.96 -3.51
CA LEU A 50 4.58 4.23 -4.21
C LEU A 50 4.65 3.43 -5.52
N ASP A 51 4.33 2.14 -5.50
CA ASP A 51 4.29 1.30 -6.72
C ASP A 51 3.39 1.93 -7.79
N ARG A 52 2.14 2.26 -7.43
CA ARG A 52 1.19 2.87 -8.37
C ARG A 52 1.68 4.20 -8.94
N LYS A 53 2.24 5.08 -8.09
CA LYS A 53 2.76 6.38 -8.53
C LYS A 53 3.94 6.22 -9.47
N PHE A 54 4.88 5.34 -9.15
CA PHE A 54 6.07 5.12 -9.98
C PHE A 54 5.75 4.39 -11.28
N SER A 55 4.88 3.38 -11.25
CA SER A 55 4.39 2.70 -12.44
C SER A 55 3.70 3.68 -13.39
N SER A 56 2.81 4.55 -12.87
CA SER A 56 2.17 5.60 -13.67
C SER A 56 3.18 6.60 -14.24
N LEU A 57 4.11 7.11 -13.43
CA LEU A 57 5.14 8.05 -13.88
C LEU A 57 6.02 7.48 -15.00
N MET A 58 6.24 6.16 -14.99
CA MET A 58 7.15 5.48 -15.91
C MET A 58 6.43 4.79 -17.09
N GLY A 59 5.09 4.87 -17.16
CA GLY A 59 4.30 4.15 -18.16
C GLY A 59 4.41 2.62 -18.05
N ALA A 60 4.66 2.10 -16.86
CA ALA A 60 4.81 0.68 -16.58
C ALA A 60 3.54 0.12 -15.88
N PRO A 61 3.26 -1.20 -15.97
CA PRO A 61 2.21 -1.81 -15.17
C PRO A 61 2.54 -1.76 -13.67
N SER A 62 1.50 -1.77 -12.84
CA SER A 62 1.66 -1.93 -11.38
C SER A 62 2.04 -3.38 -11.05
N SER A 63 2.84 -3.55 -10.01
CA SER A 63 3.37 -4.85 -9.59
C SER A 63 2.35 -5.67 -8.78
N VAL A 64 1.28 -5.04 -8.28
CA VAL A 64 0.30 -5.65 -7.36
C VAL A 64 -1.11 -5.42 -7.90
N GLN A 65 -1.91 -6.49 -7.97
CA GLN A 65 -3.32 -6.38 -8.33
C GLN A 65 -4.17 -6.05 -7.11
N ASP A 66 -5.17 -5.18 -7.27
CA ASP A 66 -6.09 -4.83 -6.17
C ASP A 66 -6.84 -6.04 -5.61
N SER A 67 -7.10 -7.06 -6.44
CA SER A 67 -7.78 -8.30 -6.05
C SER A 67 -7.00 -9.13 -5.04
N ASP A 68 -5.68 -8.96 -4.98
CA ASP A 68 -4.82 -9.71 -4.07
C ASP A 68 -4.78 -9.07 -2.68
N ILE A 69 -5.35 -7.87 -2.51
CA ILE A 69 -5.25 -7.07 -1.28
C ILE A 69 -6.49 -7.29 -0.42
N SER A 70 -6.32 -7.85 0.78
CA SER A 70 -7.40 -7.95 1.78
C SER A 70 -7.25 -7.00 2.96
N VAL A 71 -6.10 -6.32 3.10
CA VAL A 71 -5.89 -5.32 4.16
C VAL A 71 -6.96 -4.22 4.06
N PRO A 72 -7.64 -3.87 5.17
CA PRO A 72 -8.62 -2.80 5.17
C PRO A 72 -7.97 -1.42 4.93
N ILE A 73 -8.71 -0.54 4.26
CA ILE A 73 -8.27 0.84 4.04
C ILE A 73 -8.21 1.54 5.42
N PRO A 74 -7.14 2.28 5.73
CA PRO A 74 -7.06 3.04 6.98
C PRO A 74 -8.22 4.04 7.03
N GLY A 75 -9.01 4.02 8.10
CA GLY A 75 -10.16 4.91 8.27
C GLY A 75 -11.53 4.24 8.07
N ASP A 76 -11.59 3.03 7.52
CA ASP A 76 -12.84 2.27 7.31
C ASP A 76 -13.49 1.75 8.62
N GLN A 77 -12.88 2.08 9.77
CA GLN A 77 -13.26 1.59 11.08
C GLN A 77 -14.14 2.62 11.79
N THR A 78 -15.43 2.64 11.41
CA THR A 78 -16.63 3.04 12.18
C THR A 78 -16.63 4.32 13.05
N LYS A 79 -15.62 5.17 13.00
CA LYS A 79 -15.61 6.49 13.67
C LYS A 79 -15.53 7.61 12.62
N PRO A 80 -16.29 8.70 12.79
CA PRO A 80 -16.22 9.87 11.91
C PRO A 80 -14.92 10.61 12.20
N ARG A 81 -13.79 10.09 11.71
CA ARG A 81 -12.51 10.77 11.72
C ARG A 81 -12.32 11.37 10.35
N ARG A 82 -11.89 12.64 10.29
CA ARG A 82 -11.44 13.29 9.05
C ARG A 82 -10.60 12.29 8.26
N PHE A 83 -10.95 12.06 7.00
CA PHE A 83 -10.22 11.18 6.10
C PHE A 83 -8.71 11.46 6.23
N GLY A 84 -7.95 10.43 6.59
CA GLY A 84 -6.50 10.58 6.71
C GLY A 84 -5.88 10.84 5.34
N SER A 85 -4.76 11.57 5.28
CA SER A 85 -4.04 11.78 4.01
C SER A 85 -3.67 10.46 3.32
N LEU A 86 -3.38 9.40 4.11
CA LEU A 86 -3.10 8.06 3.59
C LEU A 86 -4.31 7.46 2.87
N GLU A 87 -5.50 7.54 3.46
CA GLU A 87 -6.74 7.04 2.86
C GLU A 87 -7.03 7.74 1.51
N MET A 88 -6.90 9.06 1.48
CA MET A 88 -7.08 9.83 0.25
C MET A 88 -6.08 9.38 -0.83
N ASN A 89 -4.81 9.19 -0.47
CA ASN A 89 -3.79 8.71 -1.41
C ASN A 89 -4.10 7.29 -1.93
N ILE A 90 -4.64 6.40 -1.11
CA ILE A 90 -5.05 5.04 -1.52
C ILE A 90 -6.21 5.10 -2.51
N LYS A 91 -7.24 5.90 -2.21
CA LYS A 91 -8.40 6.05 -3.10
C LYS A 91 -7.98 6.61 -4.45
N LEU A 92 -7.11 7.62 -4.46
CA LEU A 92 -6.58 8.21 -5.70
C LEU A 92 -5.71 7.22 -6.49
N SER A 93 -4.88 6.39 -5.83
CA SER A 93 -4.02 5.43 -6.54
C SER A 93 -4.77 4.27 -7.19
N ARG A 94 -6.04 4.07 -6.85
CA ARG A 94 -6.94 3.06 -7.43
C ARG A 94 -7.80 3.58 -8.58
N LEU A 95 -7.80 4.88 -8.84
CA LEU A 95 -8.48 5.43 -10.02
C LEU A 95 -7.75 4.92 -11.26
N LYS A 96 -8.43 4.08 -12.05
CA LYS A 96 -7.95 3.69 -13.37
C LYS A 96 -8.16 4.89 -14.31
N THR A 97 -7.06 5.45 -14.81
CA THR A 97 -7.06 6.33 -16.00
C THR A 97 -7.35 5.51 -17.24
#